data_AF-N9N2L1-F1
#
_entry.id   AF-N9N2L1-F1
#
_cell.length_a   1.000
_cell.length_b   1.000
_cell.length_c   1.000
_cell.angle_alpha   90.00
_cell.angle_beta   90.00
_cell.angle_gamma   90.00
#
_symmetry.space_group_name_H-M   'P 1'
#
loop_
_entity.id
_entity.type
_entity.pdbx_description
1 polymer ?
#
loop_
_entity_poly.entity_id
_entity_poly.type
_entity_poly.pdbx_seq_one_letter_code
_entity_poly.pdbx_strand_id
1 'polypeptide(L)'
;MNNNIPYQLKVLATQIDPHLDQDWQRSLQALFSDISPQDRENICQHILQHKKIHWNRKDNTFSSLTKPDLNVLSEKIHYPYIKMLLNKIIDSLERLRQYHDIYEISDYLENILSQINNIDTEDDFDLQAQKNQILKEFIYVAAQMILAKEHIALPNNHRGINNDIIKTFITEVFLKQQLLKYTFNIIRSHQLREEKNHLLKYVLYKQQKTKQLDIVKTSKYIFALAPSTEGIVNTFSIRRFLQEEQFEACENIYVNAAILHLDQIDDSSQQQQFLWQINHIITIDKQVNHYVSDIVRNIELYTDKVLLPFLMEPLNPKGIFIEKLVEQRLIDFEQKLCRNILEPIADALKHSVHHTDECHYLYISMKQTLDEIIRHFIAFQSQPSIICNKHVHLFVARLKSYATLLHKRHADIFTVFSYDEWKKHHAEALEPTNMLKDISTHSLQEYKDAFSELKENQRQLKQSVSFLNKLFNKPQKIKDKILKLKEKTSQIKKNAHQEIIRMQRRFPSLIVYLEFESLISVNHKERHYAFPTGDNGITRLPILIQIPEDKASFDLQSICNSLNFDMSLANQKWLETI
;
A
#
# COMPACT_ATOMS: atom_id res chain seq x y z
N MET A 1 11.02 -6.13 30.60
CA MET A 1 9.74 -5.39 30.70
C MET A 1 9.27 -5.12 29.28
N ASN A 2 8.03 -5.47 28.96
CA ASN A 2 7.51 -5.43 27.59
C ASN A 2 7.10 -3.99 27.26
N ASN A 3 7.95 -3.24 26.53
CA ASN A 3 7.62 -1.89 26.03
C ASN A 3 6.70 -1.93 24.79
N ASN A 4 5.87 -2.98 24.65
CA ASN A 4 5.09 -3.21 23.44
C ASN A 4 3.67 -2.71 23.63
N ILE A 5 3.27 -1.70 22.84
CA ILE A 5 1.89 -1.20 22.81
C ILE A 5 1.02 -2.29 22.16
N PRO A 6 -0.09 -2.73 22.79
CA PRO A 6 -1.02 -3.66 22.16
C PRO A 6 -1.46 -3.20 20.77
N TYR A 7 -1.53 -4.13 19.81
CA TYR A 7 -1.79 -3.83 18.40
C TYR A 7 -3.03 -2.93 18.20
N GLN A 8 -4.16 -3.30 18.81
CA GLN A 8 -5.41 -2.55 18.68
C GLN A 8 -5.25 -1.10 19.16
N LEU A 9 -4.57 -0.87 20.29
CA LEU A 9 -4.29 0.47 20.81
C LEU A 9 -3.38 1.28 19.88
N LYS A 10 -2.36 0.61 19.32
CA LYS A 10 -1.43 1.22 18.37
C LYS A 10 -2.15 1.70 17.11
N VAL A 11 -3.04 0.87 16.56
CA VAL A 11 -3.85 1.23 15.38
C VAL A 11 -4.69 2.45 15.69
N LEU A 12 -5.45 2.45 16.80
CA LEU A 12 -6.30 3.57 17.20
C LEU A 12 -5.52 4.87 17.35
N ALA A 13 -4.42 4.87 18.10
CA ALA A 13 -3.58 6.06 18.28
C ALA A 13 -2.92 6.55 16.97
N THR A 14 -2.55 5.62 16.08
CA THR A 14 -1.95 5.93 14.78
C THR A 14 -2.99 6.51 13.80
N GLN A 15 -4.28 6.27 13.99
CA GLN A 15 -5.31 6.92 13.17
C GLN A 15 -5.52 8.38 13.56
N ILE A 16 -5.35 8.78 14.82
CA ILE A 16 -5.78 10.12 15.25
C ILE A 16 -4.91 11.22 14.60
N ASP A 17 -5.53 12.16 13.88
CA ASP A 17 -4.87 13.28 13.19
C ASP A 17 -5.53 14.63 13.56
N PRO A 18 -4.81 15.55 14.24
CA PRO A 18 -5.36 16.83 14.68
C PRO A 18 -5.88 17.76 13.58
N HIS A 19 -5.47 17.55 12.33
CA HIS A 19 -5.87 18.39 11.19
C HIS A 19 -7.08 17.85 10.43
N LEU A 20 -7.44 16.58 10.66
CA LEU A 20 -8.50 15.90 9.92
C LEU A 20 -9.68 15.53 10.83
N ASP A 21 -9.38 15.14 12.07
CA ASP A 21 -10.36 14.62 13.02
C ASP A 21 -10.98 15.76 13.83
N GLN A 22 -12.31 15.90 13.76
CA GLN A 22 -13.02 17.03 14.39
C GLN A 22 -12.90 17.01 15.92
N ASP A 23 -13.06 15.82 16.51
CA ASP A 23 -13.08 15.61 17.96
C ASP A 23 -11.81 14.88 18.46
N TRP A 24 -10.68 15.06 17.77
CA TRP A 24 -9.43 14.32 18.03
C TRP A 24 -8.95 14.36 19.49
N GLN A 25 -9.16 15.48 20.18
CA GLN A 25 -8.81 15.65 21.59
C GLN A 25 -9.67 14.74 22.48
N ARG A 26 -10.98 14.72 22.25
CA ARG A 26 -11.92 13.84 22.97
C ARG A 26 -11.63 12.39 22.68
N SER A 27 -11.32 12.04 21.43
CA SER A 27 -10.93 10.68 21.06
C SER A 27 -9.66 10.21 21.79
N LEU A 28 -8.63 11.06 21.90
CA LEU A 28 -7.43 10.75 22.70
C LEU A 28 -7.73 10.66 24.19
N GLN A 29 -8.59 11.54 24.72
CA GLN A 29 -9.01 11.50 26.12
C GLN A 29 -9.73 10.20 26.47
N ALA A 30 -10.67 9.77 25.64
CA ALA A 30 -11.36 8.50 25.78
C ALA A 30 -10.37 7.32 25.72
N LEU A 31 -9.51 7.30 24.69
CA LEU A 31 -8.48 6.26 24.54
C LEU A 31 -7.56 6.19 25.78
N PHE A 32 -7.11 7.33 26.29
CA PHE A 32 -6.21 7.36 27.44
C PHE A 32 -6.92 6.95 28.73
N SER A 33 -8.22 7.22 28.86
CA SER A 33 -9.01 6.84 30.04
C SER A 33 -9.10 5.32 30.22
N ASP A 34 -9.14 4.57 29.11
CA ASP A 34 -9.38 3.12 29.11
C ASP A 34 -8.11 2.25 29.15
N ILE A 35 -6.91 2.87 29.16
CA ILE A 35 -5.63 2.14 29.06
C ILE A 35 -4.70 2.36 30.26
N SER A 36 -3.71 1.47 30.40
CA SER A 36 -2.75 1.49 31.51
C SER A 36 -1.82 2.73 31.48
N PRO A 37 -1.32 3.21 32.62
CA PRO A 37 -0.37 4.32 32.65
C PRO A 37 0.88 4.11 31.80
N GLN A 38 1.38 2.86 31.74
CA GLN A 38 2.54 2.52 30.92
C GLN A 38 2.23 2.64 29.42
N ASP A 39 1.04 2.20 28.99
CA ASP A 39 0.63 2.32 27.59
C ASP A 39 0.44 3.77 27.17
N ARG A 40 -0.06 4.64 28.07
CA ARG A 40 -0.17 6.09 27.82
C ARG A 40 1.20 6.70 27.50
N GLU A 41 2.22 6.37 28.30
CA GLU A 41 3.59 6.84 28.09
C GLU A 41 4.17 6.31 26.78
N ASN A 42 4.01 5.02 26.52
CA ASN A 42 4.50 4.40 25.29
C ASN A 42 3.84 5.03 24.04
N ILE A 43 2.52 5.23 24.05
CA ILE A 43 1.78 5.89 22.96
C ILE A 43 2.24 7.33 22.78
N CYS A 44 2.44 8.07 23.88
CA CYS A 44 2.90 9.44 23.82
C CYS A 44 4.28 9.54 23.15
N GLN A 45 5.24 8.73 23.58
CA GLN A 45 6.62 8.75 23.08
C GLN A 45 6.74 8.23 21.64
N HIS A 46 6.07 7.11 21.32
CA HIS A 46 6.28 6.41 20.06
C HIS A 46 5.28 6.78 18.95
N ILE A 47 4.20 7.51 19.25
CA ILE A 47 3.18 7.88 18.25
C ILE A 47 2.89 9.38 18.29
N LEU A 48 2.44 9.92 19.42
CA LEU A 48 1.91 11.29 19.49
C LEU A 48 2.99 12.35 19.25
N GLN A 49 4.20 12.17 19.79
CA GLN A 49 5.31 13.11 19.57
C GLN A 49 5.71 13.25 18.10
N HIS A 50 5.72 12.16 17.33
CA HIS A 50 6.01 12.21 15.89
C HIS A 50 4.94 12.96 15.10
N LYS A 51 3.71 13.01 15.62
CA LYS A 51 2.59 13.81 15.10
C LYS A 51 2.53 15.22 15.67
N LYS A 52 3.52 15.61 16.50
CA LYS A 52 3.59 16.91 17.19
C LYS A 52 2.38 17.18 18.10
N ILE A 53 1.80 16.12 18.64
CA ILE A 53 0.73 16.17 19.64
C ILE A 53 1.38 16.12 21.03
N HIS A 54 1.03 17.07 21.87
CA HIS A 54 1.52 17.18 23.24
C HIS A 54 0.42 16.74 24.21
N TRP A 55 0.77 15.87 25.15
CA TRP A 55 -0.11 15.40 26.21
C TRP A 55 0.22 16.09 27.54
N ASN A 56 -0.75 16.78 28.13
CA ASN A 56 -0.66 17.29 29.49
C ASN A 56 -1.16 16.22 30.46
N ARG A 57 -0.23 15.63 31.20
CA ARG A 57 -0.50 14.56 32.18
C ARG A 57 -1.41 14.99 33.33
N LYS A 58 -1.37 16.26 33.75
CA LYS A 58 -2.13 16.74 34.93
C LYS A 58 -3.62 16.78 34.65
N ASP A 59 -3.99 17.30 33.48
CA ASP A 59 -5.38 17.58 33.12
C ASP A 59 -5.94 16.56 32.12
N ASN A 60 -5.11 15.60 31.68
CA ASN A 60 -5.39 14.69 30.57
C ASN A 60 -5.90 15.43 29.32
N THR A 61 -5.22 16.52 28.95
CA THR A 61 -5.56 17.33 27.78
C THR A 61 -4.49 17.22 26.70
N PHE A 62 -4.88 17.46 25.44
CA PHE A 62 -3.99 17.32 24.29
C PHE A 62 -3.97 18.61 23.47
N SER A 63 -2.79 18.99 22.97
CA SER A 63 -2.61 20.16 22.11
C SER A 63 -1.70 19.87 20.93
N SER A 64 -1.97 20.53 19.80
CA SER A 64 -1.12 20.53 18.61
C SER A 64 -0.90 21.98 18.19
N LEU A 65 0.37 22.36 17.97
CA LEU A 65 0.76 23.71 17.57
C LEU A 65 1.08 23.82 16.08
N THR A 66 0.86 22.75 15.32
CA THR A 66 1.10 22.78 13.88
C THR A 66 -0.04 23.51 13.17
N LYS A 67 0.31 24.32 12.16
CA LYS A 67 -0.64 24.88 11.21
C LYS A 67 -0.12 24.57 9.80
N PRO A 68 -0.92 23.91 8.95
CA PRO A 68 -0.55 23.64 7.57
C PRO A 68 -0.56 24.97 6.78
N ASP A 69 0.43 25.16 5.92
CA ASP A 69 0.52 26.37 5.08
C ASP A 69 1.29 26.08 3.79
N LEU A 70 0.56 26.08 2.67
CA LEU A 70 1.12 25.83 1.35
C LEU A 70 2.01 26.99 0.86
N ASN A 71 1.82 28.22 1.36
CA ASN A 71 2.68 29.35 0.97
C ASN A 71 4.09 29.15 1.53
N VAL A 72 4.19 28.76 2.81
CA VAL A 72 5.46 28.41 3.45
C VAL A 72 6.12 27.22 2.75
N LEU A 73 5.34 26.27 2.21
CA LEU A 73 5.88 25.21 1.38
C LEU A 73 6.42 25.74 0.04
N SER A 74 5.68 26.61 -0.65
CA SER A 74 6.07 27.19 -1.94
C SER A 74 7.39 27.98 -1.89
N GLU A 75 7.66 28.65 -0.77
CA GLU A 75 8.95 29.32 -0.52
C GLU A 75 10.13 28.33 -0.48
N LYS A 76 9.89 27.10 -0.04
CA LYS A 76 10.90 26.04 0.08
C LYS A 76 11.08 25.22 -1.19
N ILE A 77 10.18 25.35 -2.17
CA ILE A 77 10.29 24.63 -3.45
C ILE A 77 11.18 25.41 -4.41
N HIS A 78 12.22 24.76 -4.88
CA HIS A 78 13.23 25.34 -5.77
C HIS A 78 13.02 24.98 -7.24
N TYR A 79 12.28 23.90 -7.52
CA TYR A 79 12.01 23.44 -8.88
C TYR A 79 10.91 24.29 -9.54
N PRO A 80 11.20 25.00 -10.65
CA PRO A 80 10.27 25.97 -11.23
C PRO A 80 8.92 25.37 -11.64
N TYR A 81 8.93 24.17 -12.24
CA TYR A 81 7.72 23.48 -12.67
C TYR A 81 6.81 23.11 -11.49
N ILE A 82 7.36 22.47 -10.46
CA ILE A 82 6.61 22.12 -9.24
C ILE A 82 6.11 23.38 -8.53
N LYS A 83 6.95 24.42 -8.43
CA LYS A 83 6.55 25.69 -7.83
C LYS A 83 5.39 26.33 -8.58
N MET A 84 5.42 26.32 -9.91
CA MET A 84 4.31 26.79 -10.74
C MET A 84 3.03 25.98 -10.47
N LEU A 85 3.11 24.65 -10.42
CA LEU A 85 1.95 23.80 -10.11
C LEU A 85 1.40 24.07 -8.71
N LEU A 86 2.28 24.17 -7.71
CA LEU A 86 1.89 24.49 -6.34
C LEU A 86 1.23 25.87 -6.25
N ASN A 87 1.77 26.89 -6.92
CA ASN A 87 1.14 28.21 -6.97
C ASN A 87 -0.24 28.16 -7.62
N LYS A 88 -0.42 27.39 -8.70
CA LYS A 88 -1.76 27.16 -9.29
C LYS A 88 -2.73 26.49 -8.32
N ILE A 89 -2.25 25.55 -7.49
CA ILE A 89 -3.07 24.92 -6.44
C ILE A 89 -3.40 25.94 -5.34
N ILE A 90 -2.45 26.77 -4.94
CA ILE A 90 -2.67 27.83 -3.95
C ILE A 90 -3.73 28.82 -4.46
N ASP A 91 -3.58 29.30 -5.69
CA ASP A 91 -4.52 30.23 -6.32
C ASP A 91 -5.92 29.61 -6.46
N SER A 92 -6.01 28.30 -6.73
CA SER A 92 -7.29 27.61 -6.88
C SER A 92 -7.99 27.34 -5.55
N LEU A 93 -7.30 27.35 -4.40
CA LEU A 93 -7.91 27.16 -3.09
C LEU A 93 -8.91 28.27 -2.72
N GLU A 94 -8.77 29.47 -3.26
CA GLU A 94 -9.79 30.52 -3.10
C GLU A 94 -11.13 30.09 -3.70
N ARG A 95 -11.12 29.26 -4.76
CA ARG A 95 -12.36 28.67 -5.30
C ARG A 95 -13.00 27.70 -4.30
N LEU A 96 -12.20 26.82 -3.69
CA LEU A 96 -12.70 25.94 -2.63
C LEU A 96 -13.31 26.72 -1.48
N ARG A 97 -12.71 27.85 -1.09
CA ARG A 97 -13.27 28.73 -0.05
C ARG A 97 -14.65 29.27 -0.46
N GLN A 98 -14.83 29.65 -1.73
CA GLN A 98 -16.06 30.21 -2.27
C GLN A 98 -17.15 29.17 -2.62
N TYR A 99 -16.79 27.91 -2.86
CA TYR A 99 -17.79 26.88 -3.16
C TYR A 99 -18.68 26.59 -1.96
N HIS A 100 -19.99 26.62 -2.18
CA HIS A 100 -20.98 26.26 -1.16
C HIS A 100 -21.72 24.99 -1.56
N ASP A 101 -21.80 24.67 -2.85
CA ASP A 101 -22.41 23.42 -3.33
C ASP A 101 -21.48 22.23 -3.09
N ILE A 102 -22.04 21.13 -2.59
CA ILE A 102 -21.27 19.94 -2.26
C ILE A 102 -20.66 19.25 -3.49
N TYR A 103 -21.30 19.28 -4.65
CA TYR A 103 -20.76 18.66 -5.85
C TYR A 103 -19.59 19.47 -6.41
N GLU A 104 -19.65 20.79 -6.36
CA GLU A 104 -18.50 21.65 -6.70
C GLU A 104 -17.30 21.38 -5.77
N ILE A 105 -17.55 21.26 -4.47
CA ILE A 105 -16.51 20.90 -3.48
C ILE A 105 -15.93 19.52 -3.80
N SER A 106 -16.78 18.54 -4.09
CA SER A 106 -16.36 17.17 -4.40
C SER A 106 -15.50 17.13 -5.66
N ASP A 107 -15.95 17.78 -6.73
CA ASP A 107 -15.25 17.85 -8.02
C ASP A 107 -13.90 18.53 -7.86
N TYR A 108 -13.84 19.62 -7.10
CA TYR A 108 -12.59 20.31 -6.81
C TYR A 108 -11.60 19.40 -6.07
N LEU A 109 -12.02 18.80 -4.95
CA LEU A 109 -11.12 18.01 -4.11
C LEU A 109 -10.62 16.76 -4.83
N GLU A 110 -11.51 15.99 -5.47
CA GLU A 110 -11.13 14.78 -6.20
C GLU A 110 -10.22 15.11 -7.40
N ASN A 111 -10.50 16.20 -8.13
CA ASN A 111 -9.67 16.61 -9.26
C ASN A 111 -8.28 17.09 -8.84
N ILE A 112 -8.17 17.97 -7.83
CA ILE A 112 -6.87 18.48 -7.39
C ILE A 112 -6.00 17.36 -6.80
N LEU A 113 -6.58 16.44 -6.02
CA LEU A 113 -5.84 15.28 -5.52
C LEU A 113 -5.38 14.38 -6.66
N SER A 114 -6.22 14.15 -7.67
CA SER A 114 -5.82 13.42 -8.88
C SER A 114 -4.65 14.11 -9.60
N GLN A 115 -4.71 15.44 -9.78
CA GLN A 115 -3.62 16.21 -10.38
C GLN A 115 -2.32 16.12 -9.57
N ILE A 116 -2.38 16.26 -8.24
CA ILE A 116 -1.20 16.12 -7.37
C ILE A 116 -0.61 14.71 -7.51
N ASN A 117 -1.45 13.67 -7.46
CA ASN A 117 -1.02 12.28 -7.60
C ASN A 117 -0.41 11.99 -8.98
N ASN A 118 -0.81 12.73 -10.02
CA ASN A 118 -0.32 12.59 -11.39
C ASN A 118 0.82 13.57 -11.75
N ILE A 119 1.36 14.34 -10.79
CA ILE A 119 2.58 15.12 -11.02
C ILE A 119 3.70 14.18 -11.45
N ASP A 120 4.23 14.43 -12.66
CA ASP A 120 5.42 13.76 -13.15
C ASP A 120 6.63 14.26 -12.38
N THR A 121 7.34 13.31 -11.78
CA THR A 121 8.53 13.54 -10.97
C THR A 121 9.80 13.07 -11.68
N GLU A 122 9.72 12.70 -12.97
CA GLU A 122 10.84 12.39 -13.85
C GLU A 122 11.84 11.34 -13.29
N ASP A 123 11.36 10.42 -12.46
CA ASP A 123 12.19 9.45 -11.73
C ASP A 123 13.22 10.09 -10.76
N ASP A 124 12.98 11.35 -10.33
CA ASP A 124 13.77 12.12 -9.36
C ASP A 124 13.19 12.05 -7.94
N PHE A 125 14.06 11.71 -6.99
CA PHE A 125 13.68 11.49 -5.60
C PHE A 125 13.30 12.77 -4.85
N ASP A 126 13.97 13.89 -5.11
CA ASP A 126 13.66 15.17 -4.46
C ASP A 126 12.29 15.67 -4.92
N LEU A 127 11.99 15.54 -6.22
CA LEU A 127 10.67 15.84 -6.79
C LEU A 127 9.58 14.94 -6.18
N GLN A 128 9.86 13.64 -6.03
CA GLN A 128 8.92 12.70 -5.41
C GLN A 128 8.66 13.01 -3.92
N ALA A 129 9.70 13.38 -3.17
CA ALA A 129 9.56 13.80 -1.78
C ALA A 129 8.73 15.10 -1.67
N GLN A 130 8.96 16.06 -2.57
CA GLN A 130 8.19 17.31 -2.64
C GLN A 130 6.72 17.06 -3.00
N LYS A 131 6.44 16.19 -3.99
CA LYS A 131 5.07 15.78 -4.35
C LYS A 131 4.31 15.21 -3.14
N ASN A 132 4.95 14.33 -2.37
CA ASN A 132 4.37 13.75 -1.15
C ASN A 132 4.08 14.83 -0.08
N GLN A 133 4.96 15.82 0.04
CA GLN A 133 4.76 16.94 0.95
C GLN A 133 3.62 17.86 0.50
N ILE A 134 3.52 18.16 -0.80
CA ILE A 134 2.42 18.93 -1.39
C ILE A 134 1.08 18.23 -1.13
N LEU A 135 1.01 16.91 -1.38
CA LEU A 135 -0.21 16.12 -1.13
C LEU A 135 -0.67 16.25 0.33
N LYS A 136 0.25 16.05 1.28
CA LYS A 136 -0.04 16.14 2.70
C LYS A 136 -0.51 17.53 3.12
N GLU A 137 0.23 18.58 2.74
CA GLU A 137 -0.13 19.96 3.11
C GLU A 137 -1.44 20.39 2.46
N PHE A 138 -1.69 20.01 1.19
CA PHE A 138 -2.97 20.27 0.52
C PHE A 138 -4.14 19.63 1.27
N ILE A 139 -4.02 18.34 1.63
CA ILE A 139 -5.05 17.63 2.39
C ILE A 139 -5.38 18.35 3.69
N TYR A 140 -4.36 18.79 4.46
CA TYR A 140 -4.58 19.49 5.71
C TYR A 140 -5.20 20.88 5.53
N VAL A 141 -4.73 21.67 4.56
CA VAL A 141 -5.32 22.98 4.26
C VAL A 141 -6.78 22.83 3.79
N ALA A 142 -7.06 21.88 2.90
CA ALA A 142 -8.39 21.60 2.41
C ALA A 142 -9.33 21.19 3.55
N ALA A 143 -8.89 20.30 4.45
CA ALA A 143 -9.68 19.89 5.60
C ALA A 143 -10.06 21.07 6.50
N GLN A 144 -9.10 21.96 6.81
CA GLN A 144 -9.39 23.16 7.60
C GLN A 144 -10.40 24.08 6.91
N MET A 145 -10.30 24.26 5.59
CA MET A 145 -11.27 25.04 4.83
C MET A 145 -12.68 24.43 4.88
N ILE A 146 -12.80 23.10 4.76
CA ILE A 146 -14.09 22.40 4.84
C ILE A 146 -14.71 22.52 6.24
N LEU A 147 -13.90 22.34 7.29
CA LEU A 147 -14.36 22.47 8.67
C LEU A 147 -14.83 23.90 8.99
N ALA A 148 -14.15 24.91 8.46
CA ALA A 148 -14.47 26.32 8.67
C ALA A 148 -15.72 26.81 7.93
N LYS A 149 -16.24 26.08 6.94
CA LYS A 149 -17.48 26.48 6.24
C LYS A 149 -18.65 26.48 7.20
N GLU A 150 -19.41 27.58 7.29
CA GLU A 150 -20.61 27.60 8.12
C GLU A 150 -21.71 26.69 7.55
N HIS A 151 -21.87 26.73 6.23
CA HIS A 151 -22.87 25.95 5.50
C HIS A 151 -22.33 25.43 4.16
N ILE A 152 -22.64 24.17 3.89
CA ILE A 152 -22.49 23.48 2.62
C ILE A 152 -23.90 23.12 2.16
N ALA A 153 -24.28 23.60 0.97
CA ALA A 153 -25.53 23.27 0.32
C ALA A 153 -25.50 21.79 -0.10
N LEU A 154 -26.51 21.06 0.36
CA LEU A 154 -26.68 19.64 0.11
C LEU A 154 -27.94 19.42 -0.72
N PRO A 155 -27.94 18.48 -1.67
CA PRO A 155 -29.17 18.06 -2.32
C PRO A 155 -30.11 17.39 -1.30
N ASN A 156 -31.40 17.37 -1.64
CA ASN A 156 -32.35 16.54 -0.91
C ASN A 156 -31.87 15.10 -0.94
N ASN A 157 -31.85 14.46 0.22
CA ASN A 157 -31.33 13.11 0.38
C ASN A 157 -32.14 12.36 1.44
N HIS A 158 -32.34 11.06 1.21
CA HIS A 158 -33.17 10.20 2.05
C HIS A 158 -32.39 9.62 3.24
N ARG A 159 -31.06 9.68 3.19
CA ARG A 159 -30.18 9.20 4.27
C ARG A 159 -30.07 10.16 5.45
N GLY A 160 -30.51 11.41 5.30
CA GLY A 160 -30.39 12.44 6.34
C GLY A 160 -28.96 13.00 6.47
N ILE A 161 -28.19 12.97 5.38
CA ILE A 161 -26.88 13.62 5.27
C ILE A 161 -27.07 15.11 5.53
N ASN A 162 -26.38 15.59 6.55
CA ASN A 162 -26.33 16.99 6.95
C ASN A 162 -24.89 17.50 6.92
N ASN A 163 -24.72 18.78 7.30
CA ASN A 163 -23.43 19.45 7.28
C ASN A 163 -22.37 18.81 8.19
N ASP A 164 -22.75 18.24 9.34
CA ASP A 164 -21.80 17.58 10.25
C ASP A 164 -21.31 16.25 9.66
N ILE A 165 -22.24 15.45 9.15
CA ILE A 165 -21.96 14.17 8.49
C ILE A 165 -21.03 14.36 7.30
N ILE A 166 -21.36 15.28 6.38
CA ILE A 166 -20.59 15.46 5.15
C ILE A 166 -19.19 16.01 5.42
N LYS A 167 -19.03 16.95 6.37
CA LYS A 167 -17.71 17.43 6.76
C LYS A 167 -16.87 16.31 7.35
N THR A 168 -17.45 15.50 8.24
CA THR A 168 -16.76 14.36 8.85
C THR A 168 -16.38 13.32 7.79
N PHE A 169 -17.26 13.04 6.83
CA PHE A 169 -16.94 12.13 5.73
C PHE A 169 -15.78 12.66 4.88
N ILE A 170 -15.81 13.93 4.48
CA ILE A 170 -14.72 14.53 3.69
C ILE A 170 -13.39 14.47 4.45
N THR A 171 -13.37 14.87 5.73
CA THR A 171 -12.10 15.02 6.46
C THR A 171 -11.57 13.72 7.05
N GLU A 172 -12.42 12.94 7.73
CA GLU A 172 -12.01 11.74 8.46
C GLU A 172 -12.07 10.45 7.62
N VAL A 173 -12.77 10.47 6.47
CA VAL A 173 -12.84 9.32 5.56
C VAL A 173 -12.07 9.59 4.28
N PHE A 174 -12.56 10.48 3.43
CA PHE A 174 -12.00 10.70 2.09
C PHE A 174 -10.55 11.22 2.15
N LEU A 175 -10.33 12.41 2.72
CA LEU A 175 -9.01 13.03 2.78
C LEU A 175 -8.02 12.20 3.60
N LYS A 176 -8.47 11.64 4.71
CA LYS A 176 -7.65 10.79 5.57
C LYS A 176 -7.23 9.49 4.90
N GLN A 177 -8.10 8.87 4.10
CA GLN A 177 -7.75 7.68 3.33
C GLN A 177 -6.71 7.98 2.25
N GLN A 178 -6.82 9.13 1.58
CA GLN A 178 -5.82 9.58 0.59
C GLN A 178 -4.43 9.78 1.22
N LEU A 179 -4.40 10.27 2.47
CA LEU A 179 -3.16 10.46 3.22
C LEU A 179 -2.56 9.14 3.73
N LEU A 180 -3.37 8.28 4.35
CA LEU A 180 -2.89 7.10 5.07
C LEU A 180 -2.74 5.84 4.19
N LYS A 181 -3.44 5.77 3.06
CA LYS A 181 -3.41 4.63 2.11
C LYS A 181 -3.61 3.29 2.84
N TYR A 182 -2.67 2.35 2.73
CA TYR A 182 -2.72 1.04 3.42
C TYR A 182 -2.74 1.12 4.95
N THR A 183 -2.40 2.27 5.54
CA THR A 183 -2.46 2.50 6.99
C THR A 183 -3.84 2.99 7.43
N PHE A 184 -4.72 3.34 6.50
CA PHE A 184 -6.08 3.76 6.83
C PHE A 184 -6.85 2.60 7.47
N ASN A 185 -7.44 2.84 8.63
CA ASN A 185 -8.08 1.78 9.40
C ASN A 185 -9.49 1.49 8.88
N ILE A 186 -9.70 0.24 8.47
CA ILE A 186 -11.01 -0.32 8.11
C ILE A 186 -11.31 -1.40 9.12
N ILE A 187 -12.48 -1.31 9.77
CA ILE A 187 -12.93 -2.30 10.74
C ILE A 187 -13.27 -3.58 9.98
N ARG A 188 -12.65 -4.69 10.39
CA ARG A 188 -12.85 -6.02 9.81
C ARG A 188 -13.87 -6.83 10.60
N SER A 189 -14.34 -7.91 9.97
CA SER A 189 -15.47 -8.68 10.48
C SER A 189 -15.19 -9.29 11.86
N HIS A 190 -13.96 -9.73 12.12
CA HIS A 190 -13.58 -10.23 13.44
C HIS A 190 -13.64 -9.13 14.52
N GLN A 191 -13.28 -7.89 14.20
CA GLN A 191 -13.33 -6.77 15.14
C GLN A 191 -14.78 -6.39 15.46
N LEU A 192 -15.68 -6.38 14.46
CA LEU A 192 -17.11 -6.18 14.71
C LEU A 192 -17.68 -7.24 15.66
N ARG A 193 -17.20 -8.49 15.61
CA ARG A 193 -17.65 -9.55 16.53
C ARG A 193 -17.22 -9.33 17.98
N GLU A 194 -16.17 -8.54 18.20
CA GLU A 194 -15.66 -8.16 19.52
C GLU A 194 -16.40 -6.94 20.10
N GLU A 195 -17.14 -6.19 19.28
CA GLU A 195 -17.92 -5.04 19.74
C GLU A 195 -19.03 -5.44 20.72
N LYS A 196 -19.31 -4.56 21.69
CA LYS A 196 -20.34 -4.80 22.71
C LYS A 196 -21.76 -4.57 22.16
N ASN A 197 -21.94 -3.57 21.30
CA ASN A 197 -23.25 -3.19 20.78
C ASN A 197 -23.80 -4.26 19.82
N HIS A 198 -25.07 -4.64 20.01
CA HIS A 198 -25.71 -5.74 19.27
C HIS A 198 -25.83 -5.47 17.77
N LEU A 199 -26.12 -4.22 17.38
CA LEU A 199 -26.22 -3.81 15.97
C LEU A 199 -24.88 -4.03 15.26
N LEU A 200 -23.77 -3.63 15.88
CA LEU A 200 -22.43 -3.83 15.31
C LEU A 200 -22.05 -5.32 15.25
N LYS A 201 -22.25 -6.02 16.36
CA LYS A 201 -21.79 -7.41 16.56
C LYS A 201 -22.49 -8.45 15.68
N TYR A 202 -23.77 -8.24 15.39
CA TYR A 202 -24.58 -9.23 14.67
C TYR A 202 -25.07 -8.72 13.33
N VAL A 203 -25.61 -7.49 13.28
CA VAL A 203 -26.23 -6.99 12.06
C VAL A 203 -25.18 -6.47 11.10
N LEU A 204 -24.38 -5.49 11.51
CA LEU A 204 -23.36 -4.91 10.64
C LEU A 204 -22.30 -5.95 10.26
N TYR A 205 -21.91 -6.82 11.19
CA TYR A 205 -21.05 -7.98 10.89
C TYR A 205 -21.57 -8.82 9.71
N LYS A 206 -22.86 -9.20 9.73
CA LYS A 206 -23.45 -10.02 8.67
C LYS A 206 -23.46 -9.25 7.35
N GLN A 207 -23.87 -7.99 7.39
CA GLN A 207 -23.99 -7.15 6.21
C GLN A 207 -22.62 -6.82 5.58
N GLN A 208 -21.59 -6.66 6.41
CA GLN A 208 -20.22 -6.51 5.95
C GLN A 208 -19.80 -7.70 5.11
N LYS A 209 -20.05 -8.93 5.58
CA LYS A 209 -19.69 -10.15 4.84
C LYS A 209 -20.50 -10.32 3.56
N THR A 210 -21.82 -10.13 3.64
CA THR A 210 -22.70 -10.35 2.49
C THR A 210 -22.47 -9.32 1.38
N LYS A 211 -22.26 -8.04 1.75
CA LYS A 211 -22.14 -6.94 0.78
C LYS A 211 -20.69 -6.46 0.58
N GLN A 212 -19.71 -7.14 1.18
CA GLN A 212 -18.27 -6.78 1.16
C GLN A 212 -18.01 -5.33 1.58
N LEU A 213 -18.70 -4.83 2.60
CA LEU A 213 -18.64 -3.42 2.99
C LEU A 213 -17.29 -3.07 3.63
N ASP A 214 -16.75 -1.90 3.29
CA ASP A 214 -15.67 -1.29 4.06
C ASP A 214 -16.29 -0.46 5.18
N ILE A 215 -15.96 -0.79 6.43
CA ILE A 215 -16.51 -0.14 7.62
C ILE A 215 -15.48 0.82 8.19
N VAL A 216 -15.82 2.11 8.22
CA VAL A 216 -14.96 3.17 8.75
C VAL A 216 -15.61 3.76 9.99
N LYS A 217 -14.91 3.70 11.12
CA LYS A 217 -15.30 4.37 12.36
C LYS A 217 -14.51 5.67 12.49
N THR A 218 -15.24 6.77 12.57
CA THR A 218 -14.75 8.14 12.76
C THR A 218 -14.96 8.57 14.21
N SER A 219 -14.68 9.83 14.52
CA SER A 219 -14.92 10.40 15.84
C SER A 219 -16.40 10.38 16.26
N LYS A 220 -17.34 10.53 15.32
CA LYS A 220 -18.79 10.64 15.57
C LYS A 220 -19.66 9.59 14.88
N TYR A 221 -19.17 8.98 13.80
CA TYR A 221 -19.97 8.13 12.91
C TYR A 221 -19.30 6.81 12.57
N ILE A 222 -20.10 5.81 12.27
CA ILE A 222 -19.69 4.64 11.47
C ILE A 222 -20.27 4.81 10.06
N PHE A 223 -19.39 4.74 9.07
CA PHE A 223 -19.74 4.68 7.66
C PHE A 223 -19.56 3.25 7.15
N ALA A 224 -20.63 2.65 6.65
CA ALA A 224 -20.59 1.36 5.98
C ALA A 224 -20.66 1.58 4.47
N LEU A 225 -19.54 1.39 3.78
CA LEU A 225 -19.33 1.80 2.40
C LEU A 225 -19.31 0.59 1.47
N ALA A 226 -20.12 0.63 0.42
CA ALA A 226 -20.14 -0.40 -0.60
C ALA A 226 -19.03 -0.15 -1.64
N PRO A 227 -18.14 -1.13 -1.88
CA PRO A 227 -17.17 -1.04 -2.95
C PRO A 227 -17.88 -0.88 -4.29
N SER A 228 -17.21 -0.29 -5.27
CA SER A 228 -17.74 -0.29 -6.64
C SER A 228 -17.93 -1.70 -7.14
N THR A 229 -18.87 -1.87 -8.05
CA THR A 229 -19.21 -3.17 -8.66
C THR A 229 -17.97 -3.85 -9.25
N GLU A 230 -17.10 -3.08 -9.90
CA GLU A 230 -15.81 -3.53 -10.45
C GLU A 230 -14.63 -3.45 -9.45
N GLY A 231 -14.83 -2.87 -8.26
CA GLY A 231 -13.77 -2.62 -7.26
C GLY A 231 -12.65 -1.62 -7.63
N ILE A 232 -12.67 -1.05 -8.84
CA ILE A 232 -11.66 -0.10 -9.35
C ILE A 232 -11.93 1.33 -8.84
N VAL A 233 -13.19 1.76 -8.85
CA VAL A 233 -13.57 3.11 -8.42
C VAL A 233 -13.37 3.24 -6.91
N ASN A 234 -12.88 4.39 -6.48
CA ASN A 234 -12.59 4.64 -5.08
C ASN A 234 -13.85 4.52 -4.21
N THR A 235 -13.89 3.50 -3.34
CA THR A 235 -14.95 3.28 -2.34
C THR A 235 -15.22 4.52 -1.48
N PHE A 236 -14.19 5.34 -1.25
CA PHE A 236 -14.24 6.50 -0.36
C PHE A 236 -14.54 7.82 -1.07
N SER A 237 -14.85 7.81 -2.37
CA SER A 237 -15.19 9.02 -3.15
C SER A 237 -16.35 9.80 -2.52
N ILE A 238 -16.24 11.13 -2.50
CA ILE A 238 -17.29 12.03 -2.00
C ILE A 238 -18.50 11.96 -2.93
N ARG A 239 -18.29 12.00 -4.24
CA ARG A 239 -19.39 11.86 -5.22
C ARG A 239 -20.17 10.56 -5.04
N ARG A 240 -19.44 9.44 -4.96
CA ARG A 240 -20.04 8.12 -4.75
C ARG A 240 -20.82 8.06 -3.44
N PHE A 241 -20.26 8.66 -2.38
CA PHE A 241 -20.94 8.76 -1.08
C PHE A 241 -22.25 9.55 -1.16
N LEU A 242 -22.32 10.63 -1.94
CA LEU A 242 -23.51 11.48 -2.06
C LEU A 242 -24.61 10.88 -2.92
N GLN A 243 -24.26 9.99 -3.84
CA GLN A 243 -25.18 9.46 -4.83
C GLN A 243 -26.33 8.65 -4.21
N GLU A 244 -27.55 9.02 -4.59
CA GLU A 244 -28.79 8.29 -4.35
C GLU A 244 -29.47 8.09 -5.70
N GLU A 245 -29.62 6.83 -6.15
CA GLU A 245 -30.18 6.49 -7.45
C GLU A 245 -31.62 6.01 -7.30
N GLN A 246 -32.52 6.50 -8.14
CA GLN A 246 -33.86 5.96 -8.31
C GLN A 246 -33.99 5.48 -9.75
N PHE A 247 -34.21 4.17 -9.94
CA PHE A 247 -34.39 3.60 -11.27
C PHE A 247 -35.81 3.85 -11.77
N GLU A 248 -35.99 4.18 -13.05
CA GLU A 248 -37.32 4.53 -13.62
C GLU A 248 -38.41 3.47 -13.38
N ALA A 249 -38.02 2.20 -13.24
CA ALA A 249 -38.93 1.08 -12.99
C ALA A 249 -39.07 0.67 -11.51
N CYS A 250 -38.45 1.41 -10.58
CA CYS A 250 -38.44 1.07 -9.16
C CYS A 250 -38.69 2.31 -8.28
N GLU A 251 -39.62 2.20 -7.33
CA GLU A 251 -39.84 3.25 -6.33
C GLU A 251 -38.74 3.30 -5.24
N ASN A 252 -37.87 2.29 -5.18
CA ASN A 252 -36.80 2.25 -4.19
C ASN A 252 -35.64 3.17 -4.57
N ILE A 253 -35.07 3.81 -3.55
CA ILE A 253 -33.85 4.60 -3.63
C ILE A 253 -32.67 3.71 -3.29
N TYR A 254 -31.62 3.79 -4.08
CA TYR A 254 -30.44 2.98 -3.95
C TYR A 254 -29.23 3.82 -3.59
N VAL A 255 -28.43 3.36 -2.64
CA VAL A 255 -27.33 4.15 -2.05
C VAL A 255 -26.01 3.38 -2.05
N ASN A 256 -24.89 4.09 -1.95
CA ASN A 256 -23.56 3.46 -1.85
C ASN A 256 -23.02 3.35 -0.42
N ALA A 257 -23.72 3.94 0.55
CA ALA A 257 -23.23 4.05 1.92
C ALA A 257 -24.38 4.14 2.93
N ALA A 258 -24.18 3.53 4.10
CA ALA A 258 -25.03 3.72 5.27
C ALA A 258 -24.27 4.43 6.40
N ILE A 259 -24.99 5.25 7.17
CA ILE A 259 -24.43 6.11 8.22
C ILE A 259 -25.07 5.78 9.56
N LEU A 260 -24.24 5.55 10.57
CA LEU A 260 -24.66 5.29 11.94
C LEU A 260 -24.03 6.32 12.89
N HIS A 261 -24.84 7.01 13.67
CA HIS A 261 -24.39 7.94 14.71
C HIS A 261 -23.91 7.16 15.94
N LEU A 262 -22.67 7.42 16.40
CA LEU A 262 -22.11 6.73 17.56
C LEU A 262 -22.78 7.14 18.88
N ASP A 263 -23.08 8.42 19.04
CA ASP A 263 -23.67 8.96 20.28
C ASP A 263 -25.13 8.53 20.49
N GLN A 264 -25.78 8.04 19.44
CA GLN A 264 -27.19 7.64 19.42
C GLN A 264 -27.35 6.19 18.95
N ILE A 265 -26.32 5.36 19.12
CA ILE A 265 -26.30 3.99 18.61
C ILE A 265 -27.40 3.10 19.22
N ASP A 266 -27.88 3.44 20.41
CA ASP A 266 -28.96 2.72 21.11
C ASP A 266 -30.35 3.31 20.85
N ASP A 267 -30.46 4.43 20.10
CA ASP A 267 -31.73 5.03 19.73
C ASP A 267 -32.46 4.20 18.66
N SER A 268 -33.71 3.82 18.93
CA SER A 268 -34.47 2.92 18.06
C SER A 268 -34.79 3.53 16.69
N SER A 269 -35.01 4.84 16.61
CA SER A 269 -35.30 5.51 15.33
C SER A 269 -34.05 5.58 14.46
N GLN A 270 -32.89 5.93 15.06
CA GLN A 270 -31.60 5.92 14.36
C GLN A 270 -31.21 4.52 13.89
N GLN A 271 -31.43 3.49 14.71
CA GLN A 271 -31.20 2.10 14.30
C GLN A 271 -32.07 1.70 13.11
N GLN A 272 -33.37 2.02 13.13
CA GLN A 272 -34.27 1.73 12.01
C GLN A 272 -33.83 2.46 10.74
N GLN A 273 -33.45 3.73 10.85
CA GLN A 273 -32.95 4.51 9.72
C GLN A 273 -31.66 3.90 9.17
N PHE A 274 -30.71 3.50 10.02
CA PHE A 274 -29.50 2.82 9.56
C PHE A 274 -29.79 1.49 8.86
N LEU A 275 -30.69 0.67 9.41
CA LEU A 275 -31.10 -0.60 8.80
C LEU A 275 -31.77 -0.38 7.44
N TRP A 276 -32.60 0.66 7.32
CA TRP A 276 -33.17 1.08 6.05
C TRP A 276 -32.05 1.38 5.05
N GLN A 277 -31.08 2.23 5.41
CA GLN A 277 -29.94 2.55 4.52
C GLN A 277 -29.16 1.31 4.08
N ILE A 278 -28.85 0.40 5.01
CA ILE A 278 -28.14 -0.85 4.73
C ILE A 278 -28.89 -1.73 3.73
N ASN A 279 -30.21 -1.84 3.87
CA ASN A 279 -31.04 -2.63 2.95
C ASN A 279 -31.09 -2.01 1.55
N HIS A 280 -30.99 -0.68 1.46
CA HIS A 280 -30.98 0.08 0.21
C HIS A 280 -29.58 0.26 -0.39
N ILE A 281 -28.52 -0.27 0.24
CA ILE A 281 -27.19 -0.31 -0.39
C ILE A 281 -27.28 -1.08 -1.69
N ILE A 282 -26.85 -0.46 -2.80
CA ILE A 282 -26.72 -1.07 -4.12
C ILE A 282 -25.90 -2.34 -3.98
N THR A 283 -26.58 -3.45 -4.15
CA THR A 283 -25.97 -4.75 -4.38
C THR A 283 -26.46 -5.19 -5.74
N ILE A 284 -25.53 -5.38 -6.68
CA ILE A 284 -25.83 -6.30 -7.77
C ILE A 284 -26.12 -7.63 -7.08
N ASP A 285 -27.23 -8.29 -7.45
CA ASP A 285 -27.47 -9.70 -7.10
C ASP A 285 -26.33 -10.51 -7.72
N LYS A 286 -25.20 -10.56 -7.01
CA LYS A 286 -23.98 -11.16 -7.52
C LYS A 286 -24.32 -12.62 -7.77
N GLN A 287 -24.28 -13.03 -9.04
CA GLN A 287 -24.37 -14.44 -9.40
C GLN A 287 -23.04 -15.10 -9.02
N VAL A 288 -22.78 -15.20 -7.72
CA VAL A 288 -21.57 -15.82 -7.19
C VAL A 288 -21.93 -17.24 -6.82
N ASN A 289 -21.32 -18.19 -7.52
CA ASN A 289 -21.53 -19.59 -7.21
C ASN A 289 -21.04 -19.93 -5.80
N HIS A 290 -21.64 -20.97 -5.19
CA HIS A 290 -21.33 -21.35 -3.82
C HIS A 290 -19.85 -21.72 -3.62
N TYR A 291 -19.19 -22.28 -4.64
CA TYR A 291 -17.79 -22.67 -4.56
C TYR A 291 -16.85 -21.46 -4.45
N VAL A 292 -17.06 -20.41 -5.27
CA VAL A 292 -16.32 -19.14 -5.20
C VAL A 292 -16.56 -18.45 -3.85
N SER A 293 -17.81 -18.44 -3.38
CA SER A 293 -18.15 -17.91 -2.06
C SER A 293 -17.46 -18.67 -0.92
N ASP A 294 -17.40 -19.99 -1.02
CA ASP A 294 -16.75 -20.86 -0.03
C ASP A 294 -15.23 -20.65 0.02
N ILE A 295 -14.57 -20.47 -1.13
CA ILE A 295 -13.14 -20.12 -1.19
C ILE A 295 -12.87 -18.83 -0.43
N VAL A 296 -13.63 -17.77 -0.72
CA VAL A 296 -13.47 -16.47 -0.04
C VAL A 296 -13.68 -16.62 1.47
N ARG A 297 -14.74 -17.31 1.88
CA ARG A 297 -15.01 -17.58 3.30
C ARG A 297 -13.86 -18.34 3.97
N ASN A 298 -13.29 -19.34 3.30
CA ASN A 298 -12.16 -20.11 3.83
C ASN A 298 -10.90 -19.25 3.94
N ILE A 299 -10.64 -18.37 2.97
CA ILE A 299 -9.53 -17.42 3.01
C ILE A 299 -9.68 -16.44 4.17
N GLU A 300 -10.86 -15.86 4.37
CA GLU A 300 -11.13 -14.97 5.51
C GLU A 300 -10.87 -15.69 6.84
N LEU A 301 -11.45 -16.88 7.00
CA LEU A 301 -11.29 -17.68 8.22
C LEU A 301 -9.83 -18.06 8.47
N TYR A 302 -9.10 -18.48 7.44
CA TYR A 302 -7.68 -18.82 7.53
C TYR A 302 -6.84 -17.59 7.90
N THR A 303 -7.12 -16.45 7.28
CA THR A 303 -6.42 -15.19 7.55
C THR A 303 -6.57 -14.80 9.03
N ASP A 304 -7.80 -14.76 9.52
CA ASP A 304 -8.13 -14.37 10.89
C ASP A 304 -7.64 -15.36 11.94
N LYS A 305 -7.77 -16.68 11.69
CA LYS A 305 -7.55 -17.72 12.72
C LYS A 305 -6.16 -18.34 12.70
N VAL A 306 -5.43 -18.22 11.59
CA VAL A 306 -4.14 -18.90 11.41
C VAL A 306 -3.05 -17.92 11.01
N LEU A 307 -3.22 -17.22 9.89
CA LEU A 307 -2.13 -16.44 9.28
C LEU A 307 -1.72 -15.23 10.12
N LEU A 308 -2.68 -14.40 10.53
CA LEU A 308 -2.41 -13.20 11.32
C LEU A 308 -1.96 -13.52 12.76
N PRO A 309 -2.58 -14.48 13.48
CA PRO A 309 -2.06 -14.92 14.77
C PRO A 309 -0.62 -15.42 14.68
N PHE A 310 -0.28 -16.22 13.66
CA PHE A 310 1.09 -16.71 13.44
C PHE A 310 2.11 -15.57 13.26
N LEU A 311 1.74 -14.50 12.55
CA LEU A 311 2.61 -13.33 12.41
C LEU A 311 2.90 -12.67 13.77
N MET A 312 1.87 -12.56 14.61
CA MET A 312 1.92 -11.82 15.88
C MET A 312 2.46 -12.64 17.07
N GLU A 313 2.70 -13.94 16.90
CA GLU A 313 3.30 -14.76 17.94
C GLU A 313 4.67 -14.21 18.41
N PRO A 314 4.92 -14.15 19.73
CA PRO A 314 6.19 -13.65 20.26
C PRO A 314 7.41 -14.36 19.68
N LEU A 315 8.43 -13.59 19.32
CA LEU A 315 9.74 -14.13 18.93
C LEU A 315 10.46 -14.63 20.17
N ASN A 316 10.71 -15.95 20.27
CA ASN A 316 11.41 -16.56 21.40
C ASN A 316 12.84 -16.98 20.99
N PRO A 317 13.87 -16.15 21.30
CA PRO A 317 15.26 -16.48 21.02
C PRO A 317 15.77 -17.53 22.00
N LYS A 318 15.49 -18.80 21.74
CA LYS A 318 16.07 -19.95 22.47
C LYS A 318 17.56 -20.15 22.09
N GLY A 319 18.37 -19.09 22.22
CA GLY A 319 19.79 -19.07 21.81
C GLY A 319 20.05 -18.79 20.32
N ILE A 320 19.00 -18.49 19.54
CA ILE A 320 19.11 -18.08 18.12
C ILE A 320 19.02 -16.55 18.03
N PHE A 321 19.84 -15.94 17.18
CA PHE A 321 19.75 -14.50 16.87
C PHE A 321 18.36 -14.13 16.35
N ILE A 322 17.83 -13.00 16.83
CA ILE A 322 16.47 -12.53 16.50
C ILE A 322 16.31 -12.35 14.98
N GLU A 323 17.36 -11.88 14.30
CA GLU A 323 17.36 -11.67 12.85
C GLU A 323 17.03 -12.96 12.09
N LYS A 324 17.68 -14.08 12.44
CA LYS A 324 17.43 -15.39 11.81
C LYS A 324 16.02 -15.91 12.10
N LEU A 325 15.51 -15.67 13.30
CA LEU A 325 14.13 -16.05 13.66
C LEU A 325 13.12 -15.25 12.86
N VAL A 326 13.37 -13.96 12.65
CA VAL A 326 12.54 -13.10 11.82
C VAL A 326 12.58 -13.56 10.36
N GLU A 327 13.76 -13.83 9.80
CA GLU A 327 13.88 -14.36 8.43
C GLU A 327 13.08 -15.65 8.24
N GLN A 328 13.21 -16.62 9.15
CA GLN A 328 12.43 -17.86 9.09
C GLN A 328 10.93 -17.59 9.21
N ARG A 329 10.51 -16.72 10.13
CA ARG A 329 9.10 -16.33 10.31
C ARG A 329 8.52 -15.73 9.03
N LEU A 330 9.29 -14.92 8.30
CA LEU A 330 8.87 -14.33 7.03
C LEU A 330 8.73 -15.37 5.92
N ILE A 331 9.66 -16.33 5.81
CA ILE A 331 9.59 -17.42 4.83
C ILE A 331 8.36 -18.30 5.10
N ASP A 332 8.17 -18.72 6.35
CA ASP A 332 7.02 -19.53 6.75
C ASP A 332 5.70 -18.79 6.53
N PHE A 333 5.68 -17.47 6.79
CA PHE A 333 4.52 -16.62 6.52
C PHE A 333 4.21 -16.57 5.03
N GLU A 334 5.22 -16.33 4.18
CA GLU A 334 5.04 -16.27 2.72
C GLU A 334 4.52 -17.58 2.16
N GLN A 335 5.06 -18.72 2.62
CA GLN A 335 4.58 -20.04 2.24
C GLN A 335 3.09 -20.21 2.59
N LYS A 336 2.71 -19.85 3.82
CA LYS A 336 1.32 -19.95 4.29
C LYS A 336 0.39 -19.04 3.48
N LEU A 337 0.80 -17.81 3.22
CA LEU A 337 0.08 -16.84 2.39
C LEU A 337 -0.11 -17.38 0.96
N CYS A 338 0.96 -17.82 0.31
CA CYS A 338 0.90 -18.29 -1.08
C CYS A 338 -0.02 -19.50 -1.21
N ARG A 339 0.14 -20.51 -0.35
CA ARG A 339 -0.59 -21.78 -0.45
C ARG A 339 -2.07 -21.68 -0.10
N ASN A 340 -2.42 -20.89 0.92
CA ASN A 340 -3.78 -20.89 1.47
C ASN A 340 -4.62 -19.67 1.04
N ILE A 341 -4.01 -18.71 0.35
CA ILE A 341 -4.70 -17.50 -0.13
C ILE A 341 -4.43 -17.27 -1.62
N LEU A 342 -3.16 -17.13 -2.03
CA LEU A 342 -2.86 -16.72 -3.41
C LEU A 342 -3.16 -17.80 -4.46
N GLU A 343 -2.72 -19.04 -4.20
CA GLU A 343 -2.95 -20.19 -5.08
C GLU A 343 -4.46 -20.52 -5.24
N PRO A 344 -5.26 -20.60 -4.15
CA PRO A 344 -6.71 -20.82 -4.29
C PRO A 344 -7.44 -19.77 -5.11
N ILE A 345 -7.05 -18.49 -5.02
CA ILE A 345 -7.65 -17.42 -5.83
C ILE A 345 -7.32 -17.63 -7.31
N ALA A 346 -6.06 -17.95 -7.63
CA ALA A 346 -5.66 -18.21 -9.01
C ALA A 346 -6.36 -19.44 -9.58
N ASP A 347 -6.49 -20.51 -8.79
CA ASP A 347 -7.19 -21.72 -9.18
C ASP A 347 -8.68 -21.45 -9.46
N ALA A 348 -9.34 -20.68 -8.59
CA ALA A 348 -10.73 -20.27 -8.77
C ALA A 348 -10.93 -19.47 -10.07
N LEU A 349 -10.09 -18.46 -10.30
CA LEU A 349 -10.13 -17.64 -11.52
C LEU A 349 -9.94 -18.46 -12.79
N LYS A 350 -9.11 -19.50 -12.72
CA LYS A 350 -8.75 -20.33 -13.87
C LYS A 350 -9.78 -21.42 -14.17
N HIS A 351 -10.44 -21.97 -13.15
CA HIS A 351 -11.23 -23.19 -13.30
C HIS A 351 -12.69 -23.09 -12.85
N SER A 352 -13.04 -22.11 -12.01
CA SER A 352 -14.32 -22.12 -11.29
C SER A 352 -15.15 -20.85 -11.48
N VAL A 353 -14.53 -19.79 -11.98
CA VAL A 353 -15.22 -18.54 -12.32
C VAL A 353 -15.75 -18.63 -13.73
N HIS A 354 -17.04 -18.32 -13.88
CA HIS A 354 -17.75 -18.37 -15.17
C HIS A 354 -18.48 -17.07 -15.48
N HIS A 355 -18.56 -16.14 -14.52
CA HIS A 355 -19.21 -14.85 -14.70
C HIS A 355 -18.35 -13.69 -14.20
N THR A 356 -18.48 -12.53 -14.84
CA THR A 356 -17.73 -11.31 -14.48
C THR A 356 -17.98 -10.86 -13.03
N ASP A 357 -19.18 -11.06 -12.50
CA ASP A 357 -19.50 -10.73 -11.10
C ASP A 357 -18.66 -11.53 -10.09
N GLU A 358 -18.30 -12.77 -10.43
CA GLU A 358 -17.44 -13.62 -9.61
C GLU A 358 -16.00 -13.12 -9.63
N CYS A 359 -15.50 -12.68 -10.79
CA CYS A 359 -14.21 -12.00 -10.89
C CYS A 359 -14.16 -10.77 -9.99
N HIS A 360 -15.17 -9.91 -10.06
CA HIS A 360 -15.26 -8.72 -9.22
C HIS A 360 -15.38 -9.06 -7.73
N TYR A 361 -16.18 -10.07 -7.39
CA TYR A 361 -16.31 -10.57 -6.02
C TYR A 361 -14.97 -11.05 -5.46
N LEU A 362 -14.21 -11.83 -6.23
CA LEU A 362 -12.87 -12.30 -5.86
C LEU A 362 -11.88 -11.15 -5.73
N TYR A 363 -11.86 -10.20 -6.66
CA TYR A 363 -10.98 -9.04 -6.59
C TYR A 363 -11.20 -8.22 -5.32
N ILE A 364 -12.46 -7.87 -5.01
CA ILE A 364 -12.80 -7.11 -3.80
C ILE A 364 -12.39 -7.87 -2.54
N SER A 365 -12.69 -9.17 -2.48
CA SER A 365 -12.29 -10.03 -1.34
C SER A 365 -10.78 -10.08 -1.17
N MET A 366 -10.05 -10.21 -2.28
CA MET A 366 -8.60 -10.27 -2.29
C MET A 366 -7.98 -8.95 -1.84
N LYS A 367 -8.49 -7.82 -2.36
CA LYS A 367 -8.09 -6.48 -1.94
C LYS A 367 -8.29 -6.28 -0.43
N GLN A 368 -9.46 -6.63 0.09
CA GLN A 368 -9.76 -6.48 1.52
C GLN A 368 -8.86 -7.36 2.40
N THR A 369 -8.60 -8.60 1.97
CA THR A 369 -7.70 -9.53 2.64
C THR A 369 -6.26 -9.01 2.67
N LEU A 370 -5.75 -8.52 1.53
CA LEU A 370 -4.40 -7.94 1.44
C LEU A 370 -4.26 -6.68 2.29
N ASP A 371 -5.22 -5.77 2.22
CA ASP A 371 -5.22 -4.55 3.04
C ASP A 371 -5.14 -4.89 4.53
N GLU A 372 -5.82 -5.95 4.95
CA GLU A 372 -5.77 -6.43 6.33
C GLU A 372 -4.42 -7.03 6.70
N ILE A 373 -3.86 -7.89 5.84
CA ILE A 373 -2.52 -8.46 6.03
C ILE A 373 -1.48 -7.35 6.13
N ILE A 374 -1.50 -6.37 5.21
CA ILE A 374 -0.56 -5.24 5.19
C ILE A 374 -0.66 -4.42 6.49
N ARG A 375 -1.87 -4.13 6.98
CA ARG A 375 -2.06 -3.39 8.25
C ARG A 375 -1.44 -4.13 9.44
N HIS A 376 -1.70 -5.43 9.57
CA HIS A 376 -1.10 -6.24 10.63
C HIS A 376 0.42 -6.32 10.49
N PHE A 377 0.94 -6.40 9.27
CA PHE A 377 2.39 -6.36 9.04
C PHE A 377 3.03 -5.02 9.42
N ILE A 378 2.39 -3.89 9.14
CA ILE A 378 2.88 -2.57 9.57
C ILE A 378 2.95 -2.51 11.12
N ALA A 379 1.99 -3.13 11.80
CA ALA A 379 2.04 -3.23 13.25
C ALA A 379 3.14 -4.17 13.77
N PHE A 380 3.33 -5.32 13.13
CA PHE A 380 4.43 -6.24 13.42
C PHE A 380 5.78 -5.55 13.23
N GLN A 381 5.97 -4.89 12.10
CA GLN A 381 7.17 -4.11 11.76
C GLN A 381 7.48 -3.04 12.80
N SER A 382 6.47 -2.40 13.37
CA SER A 382 6.66 -1.29 14.31
C SER A 382 6.91 -1.74 15.75
N GLN A 383 7.06 -3.04 16.02
CA GLN A 383 7.51 -3.55 17.32
C GLN A 383 8.98 -3.15 17.58
N PRO A 384 9.38 -2.83 18.83
CA PRO A 384 10.74 -2.34 19.12
C PRO A 384 11.87 -3.28 18.67
N SER A 385 11.69 -4.59 18.75
CA SER A 385 12.67 -5.60 18.32
C SER A 385 12.77 -5.76 16.79
N ILE A 386 11.84 -5.15 16.04
CA ILE A 386 11.63 -5.38 14.61
C ILE A 386 11.78 -4.10 13.79
N ILE A 387 11.57 -2.92 14.41
CA ILE A 387 11.49 -1.61 13.74
C ILE A 387 12.68 -1.26 12.84
N CYS A 388 13.86 -1.82 13.10
CA CYS A 388 15.07 -1.63 12.29
C CYS A 388 15.44 -2.83 11.39
N ASN A 389 14.63 -3.89 11.36
CA ASN A 389 14.94 -5.11 10.60
C ASN A 389 14.64 -4.94 9.11
N LYS A 390 15.70 -4.87 8.28
CA LYS A 390 15.60 -4.66 6.82
C LYS A 390 14.72 -5.70 6.12
N HIS A 391 14.77 -6.97 6.51
CA HIS A 391 13.96 -8.01 5.87
C HIS A 391 12.46 -7.77 6.04
N VAL A 392 12.03 -7.31 7.22
CA VAL A 392 10.61 -6.97 7.46
C VAL A 392 10.20 -5.74 6.63
N HIS A 393 11.05 -4.71 6.57
CA HIS A 393 10.78 -3.53 5.72
C HIS A 393 10.57 -3.95 4.25
N LEU A 394 11.45 -4.79 3.71
CA LEU A 394 11.34 -5.30 2.34
C LEU A 394 10.13 -6.22 2.15
N PHE A 395 9.76 -7.02 3.15
CA PHE A 395 8.58 -7.89 3.06
C PHE A 395 7.28 -7.09 3.00
N VAL A 396 7.12 -6.06 3.83
CA VAL A 396 5.98 -5.13 3.76
C VAL A 396 5.92 -4.46 2.39
N ALA A 397 7.07 -4.08 1.85
CA ALA A 397 7.19 -3.49 0.53
C ALA A 397 6.74 -4.45 -0.59
N ARG A 398 7.08 -5.75 -0.49
CA ARG A 398 6.59 -6.81 -1.40
C ARG A 398 5.08 -7.00 -1.32
N LEU A 399 4.49 -7.02 -0.12
CA LEU A 399 3.04 -7.13 0.06
C LEU A 399 2.29 -5.96 -0.57
N LYS A 400 2.75 -4.72 -0.33
CA LYS A 400 2.18 -3.53 -0.96
C LYS A 400 2.31 -3.59 -2.49
N SER A 401 3.48 -3.99 -2.98
CA SER A 401 3.73 -4.12 -4.42
C SER A 401 2.84 -5.17 -5.07
N TYR A 402 2.57 -6.28 -4.39
CA TYR A 402 1.62 -7.30 -4.85
C TYR A 402 0.21 -6.73 -5.01
N ALA A 403 -0.28 -5.99 -4.01
CA ALA A 403 -1.58 -5.32 -4.08
C ALA A 403 -1.63 -4.27 -5.22
N THR A 404 -0.56 -3.50 -5.44
CA THR A 404 -0.46 -2.55 -6.55
C THR A 404 -0.45 -3.26 -7.91
N LEU A 405 0.27 -4.38 -8.05
CA LEU A 405 0.28 -5.17 -9.29
C LEU A 405 -1.10 -5.75 -9.61
N LEU A 406 -1.82 -6.26 -8.61
CA LEU A 406 -3.21 -6.73 -8.80
C LEU A 406 -4.12 -5.60 -9.31
N HIS A 407 -3.95 -4.39 -8.78
CA HIS A 407 -4.73 -3.24 -9.24
C HIS A 407 -4.38 -2.83 -10.68
N LYS A 408 -3.08 -2.67 -10.99
CA LYS A 408 -2.60 -2.31 -12.33
C LYS A 408 -3.02 -3.31 -13.41
N ARG A 409 -3.08 -4.58 -13.03
CA ARG A 409 -3.40 -5.71 -13.92
C ARG A 409 -4.81 -6.25 -13.70
N HIS A 410 -5.71 -5.45 -13.13
CA HIS A 410 -7.06 -5.90 -12.79
C HIS A 410 -7.76 -6.56 -13.99
N ALA A 411 -7.76 -5.91 -15.14
CA ALA A 411 -8.38 -6.41 -16.36
C ALA A 411 -7.70 -7.69 -16.92
N ASP A 412 -6.39 -7.85 -16.70
CA ASP A 412 -5.59 -8.99 -17.17
C ASP A 412 -5.66 -10.21 -16.24
N ILE A 413 -6.33 -10.08 -15.08
CA ILE A 413 -6.40 -11.11 -14.04
C ILE A 413 -7.86 -11.46 -13.71
N PHE A 414 -8.70 -10.46 -13.46
CA PHE A 414 -10.07 -10.61 -12.99
C PHE A 414 -11.06 -10.49 -14.14
N THR A 415 -10.84 -11.32 -15.16
CA THR A 415 -11.70 -11.48 -16.33
C THR A 415 -11.88 -12.97 -16.60
N VAL A 416 -13.05 -13.37 -17.12
CA VAL A 416 -13.28 -14.76 -17.51
C VAL A 416 -12.45 -15.06 -18.74
N PHE A 417 -11.40 -15.86 -18.58
CA PHE A 417 -10.50 -16.24 -19.65
C PHE A 417 -10.72 -17.69 -20.09
N SER A 418 -10.55 -17.93 -21.38
CA SER A 418 -10.22 -19.27 -21.87
C SER A 418 -8.83 -19.69 -21.38
N TYR A 419 -8.56 -21.00 -21.45
CA TYR A 419 -7.26 -21.54 -21.06
C TYR A 419 -6.08 -20.97 -21.89
N ASP A 420 -6.30 -20.70 -23.17
CA ASP A 420 -5.27 -20.14 -24.06
C ASP A 420 -5.04 -18.64 -23.77
N GLU A 421 -6.09 -17.88 -23.46
CA GLU A 421 -5.96 -16.49 -23.01
C GLU A 421 -5.23 -16.41 -21.66
N TRP A 422 -5.54 -17.30 -20.71
CA TRP A 422 -4.81 -17.39 -19.44
C TRP A 422 -3.31 -17.62 -19.66
N LYS A 423 -2.95 -18.55 -20.56
CA LYS A 423 -1.54 -18.81 -20.91
C LYS A 423 -0.86 -17.60 -21.53
N LYS A 424 -1.55 -16.89 -22.42
CA LYS A 424 -1.04 -15.66 -23.04
C LYS A 424 -0.77 -14.59 -21.99
N HIS A 425 -1.76 -14.28 -21.15
CA HIS A 425 -1.61 -13.30 -20.08
C HIS A 425 -0.54 -13.71 -19.06
N HIS A 426 -0.40 -14.99 -18.77
CA HIS A 426 0.70 -15.49 -17.95
C HIS A 426 2.09 -15.21 -18.57
N ALA A 427 2.25 -15.46 -19.87
CA ALA A 427 3.51 -15.18 -20.56
C ALA A 427 3.83 -13.67 -20.55
N GLU A 428 2.83 -12.83 -20.84
CA GLU A 428 2.95 -11.36 -20.81
C GLU A 428 3.30 -10.87 -19.40
N ALA A 429 2.64 -11.40 -18.37
CA ALA A 429 2.89 -11.06 -16.97
C ALA A 429 4.35 -11.29 -16.59
N LEU A 430 4.95 -12.39 -17.04
CA LEU A 430 6.30 -12.79 -16.66
C LEU A 430 7.39 -12.26 -17.60
N GLU A 431 7.04 -11.59 -18.71
CA GLU A 431 8.01 -10.98 -19.63
C GLU A 431 9.05 -10.10 -18.92
N PRO A 432 8.68 -9.13 -18.06
CA PRO A 432 9.68 -8.30 -17.37
C PRO A 432 10.55 -9.13 -16.41
N THR A 433 10.00 -10.13 -15.72
CA THR A 433 10.77 -10.98 -14.81
C THR A 433 11.80 -11.83 -15.57
N ASN A 434 11.40 -12.39 -16.71
CA ASN A 434 12.29 -13.15 -17.59
C ASN A 434 13.39 -12.26 -18.18
N MET A 435 13.03 -11.06 -18.64
CA MET A 435 13.99 -10.10 -19.16
C MET A 435 15.02 -9.65 -18.11
N LEU A 436 14.58 -9.41 -16.87
CA LEU A 436 15.47 -9.08 -15.76
C LEU A 436 16.48 -10.21 -15.52
N LYS A 437 16.01 -11.46 -15.55
CA LYS A 437 16.85 -12.65 -15.42
C LYS A 437 17.87 -12.75 -16.55
N ASP A 438 17.44 -12.53 -17.78
CA ASP A 438 18.30 -12.62 -18.96
C ASP A 438 19.38 -11.53 -18.94
N ILE A 439 19.00 -10.27 -18.70
CA ILE A 439 19.93 -9.14 -18.57
C ILE A 439 20.96 -9.43 -17.47
N SER A 440 20.50 -9.85 -16.30
CA SER A 440 21.36 -10.08 -15.13
C SER A 440 22.34 -11.23 -15.39
N THR A 441 21.83 -12.37 -15.90
CA THR A 441 22.63 -13.58 -16.13
C THR A 441 23.65 -13.38 -17.25
N HIS A 442 23.23 -12.80 -18.37
CA HIS A 442 24.11 -12.52 -19.50
C HIS A 442 25.20 -11.52 -19.11
N SER A 443 24.83 -10.41 -18.47
CA SER A 443 25.79 -9.38 -18.04
C SER A 443 26.78 -9.92 -17.00
N LEU A 444 26.33 -10.79 -16.08
CA LEU A 444 27.22 -11.41 -15.11
C LEU A 444 28.23 -12.35 -15.78
N GLN A 445 27.79 -13.13 -16.77
CA GLN A 445 28.66 -14.01 -17.53
C GLN A 445 29.72 -13.21 -18.31
N GLU A 446 29.30 -12.21 -19.07
CA GLU A 446 30.22 -11.33 -19.80
C GLU A 446 31.22 -10.63 -18.86
N TYR A 447 30.74 -10.18 -17.69
CA TYR A 447 31.58 -9.59 -16.66
C TYR A 447 32.62 -10.58 -16.13
N LYS A 448 32.22 -11.82 -15.81
CA LYS A 448 33.12 -12.86 -15.32
C LYS A 448 34.21 -13.20 -16.34
N ASP A 449 33.84 -13.31 -17.61
CA ASP A 449 34.78 -13.61 -18.70
C ASP A 449 35.81 -12.48 -18.86
N ALA A 450 35.34 -11.22 -18.94
CA ALA A 450 36.23 -10.05 -19.04
C ALA A 450 37.11 -9.87 -17.80
N PHE A 451 36.58 -10.16 -16.61
CA PHE A 451 37.32 -10.06 -15.35
C PHE A 451 38.38 -11.16 -15.22
N SER A 452 38.07 -12.39 -15.66
CA SER A 452 39.03 -13.49 -15.71
C SER A 452 40.21 -13.15 -16.63
N GLU A 453 39.92 -12.66 -17.84
CA GLU A 453 40.94 -12.22 -18.79
C GLU A 453 41.79 -11.07 -18.22
N LEU A 454 41.17 -10.12 -17.51
CA LEU A 454 41.87 -9.03 -16.83
C LEU A 454 42.83 -9.56 -15.77
N LYS A 455 42.42 -10.54 -14.96
CA LYS A 455 43.26 -11.16 -13.92
C LYS A 455 44.43 -11.92 -14.54
N GLU A 456 44.21 -12.61 -15.66
CA GLU A 456 45.27 -13.29 -16.40
C GLU A 456 46.31 -12.29 -16.93
N ASN A 457 45.87 -11.22 -17.60
CA ASN A 457 46.78 -10.18 -18.12
C ASN A 457 47.54 -9.47 -17.00
N GLN A 458 46.93 -9.25 -15.82
CA GLN A 458 47.62 -8.72 -14.65
C GLN A 458 48.70 -9.67 -14.11
N ARG A 459 48.45 -10.99 -14.11
CA ARG A 459 49.44 -12.00 -13.73
C ARG A 459 50.60 -12.02 -14.74
N GLN A 460 50.29 -12.00 -16.03
CA GLN A 460 51.30 -11.95 -17.11
C GLN A 460 52.17 -10.68 -17.02
N LEU A 461 51.58 -9.52 -16.72
CA LEU A 461 52.34 -8.28 -16.49
C LEU A 461 53.30 -8.41 -15.31
N LYS A 462 52.86 -9.00 -14.18
CA LYS A 462 53.70 -9.26 -13.00
C LYS A 462 54.82 -10.28 -13.26
N GLN A 463 54.60 -11.23 -14.16
CA GLN A 463 55.61 -12.21 -14.58
C GLN A 463 56.59 -11.67 -15.63
N SER A 464 56.25 -10.57 -16.31
CA SER A 464 57.01 -10.05 -17.46
C SER A 464 58.34 -9.32 -17.12
N VAL A 465 58.88 -9.46 -15.90
CA VAL A 465 60.04 -8.70 -15.35
C VAL A 465 61.42 -9.13 -15.91
N SER A 466 61.48 -9.92 -16.99
CA SER A 466 62.76 -10.31 -17.60
C SER A 466 63.28 -9.30 -18.64
N PHE A 467 64.60 -9.09 -18.68
CA PHE A 467 65.31 -8.09 -19.50
C PHE A 467 64.93 -8.12 -21.00
N LEU A 468 64.62 -9.29 -21.57
CA LEU A 468 64.20 -9.47 -22.97
C LEU A 468 62.80 -8.92 -23.29
N ASN A 469 61.91 -8.78 -22.29
CA ASN A 469 60.56 -8.24 -22.51
C ASN A 469 60.53 -6.71 -22.66
N LYS A 470 61.58 -6.00 -22.22
CA LYS A 470 61.70 -4.54 -22.37
C LYS A 470 62.02 -4.12 -23.80
N LEU A 471 62.64 -4.99 -24.60
CA LEU A 471 63.05 -4.73 -26.00
C LEU A 471 61.90 -4.76 -27.02
N PHE A 472 60.73 -5.31 -26.69
CA PHE A 472 59.61 -5.53 -27.64
C PHE A 472 58.29 -4.80 -27.35
N ASN A 473 58.26 -3.78 -26.47
CA ASN A 473 57.03 -3.06 -26.06
C ASN A 473 55.87 -3.95 -25.53
N LYS A 474 56.13 -5.24 -25.26
CA LYS A 474 55.16 -6.23 -24.78
C LYS A 474 54.48 -5.82 -23.46
N PRO A 475 55.18 -5.23 -22.47
CA PRO A 475 54.55 -4.73 -21.26
C PRO A 475 53.56 -3.59 -21.51
N GLN A 476 53.83 -2.73 -22.50
CA GLN A 476 52.94 -1.62 -22.84
C GLN A 476 51.64 -2.14 -23.48
N LYS A 477 51.75 -3.08 -24.44
CA LYS A 477 50.56 -3.73 -25.04
C LYS A 477 49.70 -4.45 -23.99
N ILE A 478 50.32 -5.10 -23.00
CA ILE A 478 49.60 -5.74 -21.90
C ILE A 478 48.92 -4.70 -20.99
N LYS A 479 49.60 -3.57 -20.68
CA LYS A 479 48.99 -2.45 -19.93
C LYS A 479 47.79 -1.86 -20.67
N ASP A 480 47.89 -1.64 -21.97
CA ASP A 480 46.80 -1.10 -22.80
C ASP A 480 45.61 -2.08 -22.81
N LYS A 481 45.89 -3.39 -22.91
CA LYS A 481 44.86 -4.44 -22.83
C LYS A 481 44.18 -4.48 -21.45
N ILE A 482 44.93 -4.32 -20.36
CA ILE A 482 44.37 -4.21 -19.01
C ILE A 482 43.46 -2.98 -18.90
N LEU A 483 43.85 -1.84 -19.47
CA LEU A 483 43.05 -0.62 -19.44
C LEU A 483 41.73 -0.81 -20.20
N LYS A 484 41.79 -1.38 -21.41
CA LYS A 484 40.58 -1.73 -22.19
C LYS A 484 39.67 -2.71 -21.45
N LEU A 485 40.22 -3.72 -20.76
CA LEU A 485 39.41 -4.67 -19.99
C LEU A 485 38.78 -4.05 -18.75
N LYS A 486 39.46 -3.09 -18.09
CA LYS A 486 38.87 -2.31 -17.00
C LYS A 486 37.70 -1.46 -17.50
N GLU A 487 37.86 -0.79 -18.63
CA GLU A 487 36.77 -0.04 -19.26
C GLU A 487 35.61 -0.96 -19.66
N LYS A 488 35.90 -2.11 -20.28
CA LYS A 488 34.88 -3.11 -20.66
C LYS A 488 34.08 -3.60 -19.44
N THR A 489 34.75 -4.00 -18.36
CA THR A 489 34.07 -4.47 -17.14
C THR A 489 33.21 -3.37 -16.50
N SER A 490 33.68 -2.12 -16.50
CA SER A 490 32.87 -0.98 -16.04
C SER A 490 31.67 -0.70 -16.96
N GLN A 491 31.85 -0.84 -18.28
CA GLN A 491 30.80 -0.59 -19.25
C GLN A 491 29.70 -1.65 -19.17
N ILE A 492 30.05 -2.93 -18.97
CA ILE A 492 29.07 -4.03 -18.77
C ILE A 492 28.17 -3.70 -17.57
N LYS A 493 28.75 -3.34 -16.42
CA LYS A 493 28.00 -2.93 -15.23
C LYS A 493 27.08 -1.73 -15.50
N LYS A 494 27.60 -0.70 -16.17
CA LYS A 494 26.86 0.52 -16.50
C LYS A 494 25.68 0.24 -17.44
N ASN A 495 25.89 -0.60 -18.46
CA ASN A 495 24.84 -1.01 -19.39
C ASN A 495 23.76 -1.81 -18.67
N ALA A 496 24.13 -2.82 -17.89
CA ALA A 496 23.17 -3.62 -17.14
C ALA A 496 22.33 -2.77 -16.16
N HIS A 497 22.99 -1.86 -15.43
CA HIS A 497 22.30 -0.90 -14.55
C HIS A 497 21.27 -0.05 -15.30
N GLN A 498 21.65 0.52 -16.45
CA GLN A 498 20.77 1.35 -17.26
C GLN A 498 19.61 0.57 -17.86
N GLU A 499 19.86 -0.64 -18.38
CA GLU A 499 18.82 -1.49 -18.96
C GLU A 499 17.78 -1.89 -17.90
N ILE A 500 18.22 -2.28 -16.70
CA ILE A 500 17.30 -2.61 -15.59
C ILE A 500 16.42 -1.41 -15.22
N ILE A 501 17.00 -0.21 -15.09
CA ILE A 501 16.22 1.01 -14.76
C ILE A 501 15.20 1.34 -15.86
N ARG A 502 15.55 1.14 -17.13
CA ARG A 502 14.66 1.42 -18.27
C ARG A 502 13.47 0.47 -18.36
N MET A 503 13.51 -0.70 -17.72
CA MET A 503 12.44 -1.69 -17.78
C MET A 503 11.11 -1.13 -17.26
N GLN A 504 11.14 -0.31 -16.21
CA GLN A 504 9.92 0.28 -15.64
C GLN A 504 9.16 1.12 -16.66
N ARG A 505 9.87 1.88 -17.51
CA ARG A 505 9.24 2.69 -18.57
C ARG A 505 8.67 1.83 -19.70
N ARG A 506 9.29 0.66 -19.95
CA ARG A 506 8.83 -0.30 -20.95
C ARG A 506 7.61 -1.08 -20.49
N PHE A 507 7.49 -1.36 -19.19
CA PHE A 507 6.44 -2.19 -18.61
C PHE A 507 5.71 -1.51 -17.42
N PRO A 508 5.05 -0.36 -17.63
CA PRO A 508 4.50 0.46 -16.53
C PRO A 508 3.35 -0.22 -15.76
N SER A 509 2.60 -1.13 -16.40
CA SER A 509 1.53 -1.93 -15.78
C SER A 509 2.04 -3.19 -15.08
N LEU A 510 3.25 -3.64 -15.39
CA LEU A 510 3.81 -4.91 -14.89
C LEU A 510 4.96 -4.72 -13.90
N ILE A 511 5.46 -3.50 -13.71
CA ILE A 511 6.52 -3.18 -12.75
C ILE A 511 6.01 -2.12 -11.77
N VAL A 512 6.34 -2.32 -10.49
CA VAL A 512 6.08 -1.34 -9.44
C VAL A 512 7.40 -0.69 -9.06
N TYR A 513 7.47 0.64 -9.16
CA TYR A 513 8.58 1.43 -8.65
C TYR A 513 8.19 2.04 -7.31
N LEU A 514 8.66 1.41 -6.23
CA LEU A 514 8.03 1.55 -4.91
C LEU A 514 8.04 2.97 -4.35
N GLU A 515 9.11 3.74 -4.53
CA GLU A 515 9.20 5.13 -4.08
C GLU A 515 8.23 6.04 -4.84
N PHE A 516 8.06 5.81 -6.14
CA PHE A 516 7.25 6.63 -7.03
C PHE A 516 5.76 6.32 -6.90
N GLU A 517 5.45 5.06 -6.62
CA GLU A 517 4.11 4.60 -6.20
C GLU A 517 3.82 4.94 -4.72
N SER A 518 4.79 5.55 -4.02
CA SER A 518 4.70 5.97 -2.61
C SER A 518 4.35 4.82 -1.64
N LEU A 519 4.86 3.63 -1.93
CA LEU A 519 4.67 2.43 -1.10
C LEU A 519 5.67 2.38 0.05
N ILE A 520 6.85 2.96 -0.16
CA ILE A 520 7.93 3.15 0.80
C ILE A 520 8.39 4.61 0.81
N SER A 521 9.14 5.00 1.85
CA SER A 521 9.76 6.31 1.90
C SER A 521 10.88 6.44 0.86
N VAL A 522 11.02 7.64 0.29
CA VAL A 522 12.08 7.98 -0.65
C VAL A 522 13.46 7.72 -0.04
N ASN A 523 14.32 7.00 -0.77
CA ASN A 523 15.69 6.69 -0.38
C ASN A 523 16.66 7.09 -1.49
N HIS A 524 17.45 8.16 -1.29
CA HIS A 524 18.40 8.66 -2.28
C HIS A 524 19.60 7.74 -2.57
N LYS A 525 19.69 6.57 -1.93
CA LYS A 525 20.80 5.62 -2.12
C LYS A 525 20.45 4.45 -3.03
N GLU A 526 19.19 4.04 -3.06
CA GLU A 526 18.75 2.80 -3.70
C GLU A 526 17.34 3.00 -4.27
N ARG A 527 17.09 2.44 -5.47
CA ARG A 527 15.77 2.28 -6.08
C ARG A 527 15.23 0.89 -5.81
N HIS A 528 13.92 0.77 -5.66
CA HIS A 528 13.26 -0.52 -5.45
C HIS A 528 12.25 -0.82 -6.55
N TYR A 529 12.42 -1.98 -7.20
CA TYR A 529 11.50 -2.44 -8.25
C TYR A 529 10.93 -3.80 -7.90
N ALA A 530 9.62 -3.95 -8.03
CA ALA A 530 8.94 -5.23 -7.83
C ALA A 530 8.41 -5.79 -9.16
N PHE A 531 8.68 -7.09 -9.36
CA PHE A 531 8.38 -7.84 -10.58
C PHE A 531 7.41 -8.99 -10.29
N PRO A 532 6.37 -9.20 -11.12
CA PRO A 532 5.37 -10.24 -10.91
C PRO A 532 5.97 -11.65 -11.00
N THR A 533 5.38 -12.58 -10.25
CA THR A 533 5.83 -13.97 -10.18
C THR A 533 4.69 -14.94 -9.93
N GLY A 534 4.89 -16.19 -10.31
CA GLY A 534 3.87 -17.24 -10.18
C GLY A 534 2.94 -17.34 -11.38
N ASP A 535 1.93 -18.21 -11.30
CA ASP A 535 0.92 -18.36 -12.34
C ASP A 535 0.16 -17.03 -12.50
N ASN A 536 0.01 -16.60 -13.75
CA ASN A 536 -0.40 -15.24 -14.15
C ASN A 536 0.14 -14.08 -13.29
N GLY A 537 1.32 -14.23 -12.66
CA GLY A 537 1.89 -13.21 -11.76
C GLY A 537 1.16 -13.02 -10.43
N ILE A 538 0.29 -13.96 -10.01
CA ILE A 538 -0.56 -13.82 -8.81
C ILE A 538 -0.35 -14.90 -7.75
N THR A 539 0.25 -16.06 -8.06
CA THR A 539 0.37 -17.12 -7.03
C THR A 539 1.54 -16.91 -6.05
N ARG A 540 2.40 -15.92 -6.28
CA ARG A 540 3.59 -15.63 -5.46
C ARG A 540 3.76 -14.13 -5.25
N LEU A 541 4.34 -13.75 -4.11
CA LEU A 541 4.74 -12.36 -3.86
C LEU A 541 5.84 -11.93 -4.84
N PRO A 542 5.81 -10.68 -5.35
CA PRO A 542 6.71 -10.24 -6.40
C PRO A 542 8.17 -10.27 -5.95
N ILE A 543 9.07 -10.46 -6.91
CA ILE A 543 10.52 -10.35 -6.68
C ILE A 543 10.85 -8.87 -6.53
N LEU A 544 11.48 -8.51 -5.42
CA LEU A 544 11.92 -7.16 -5.14
C LEU A 544 13.42 -7.05 -5.37
N ILE A 545 13.83 -6.21 -6.32
CA ILE A 545 15.24 -5.88 -6.52
C ILE A 545 15.55 -4.51 -5.96
N GLN A 546 16.71 -4.40 -5.33
CA GLN A 546 17.28 -3.13 -4.88
C GLN A 546 18.43 -2.76 -5.81
N ILE A 547 18.37 -1.57 -6.40
CA ILE A 547 19.37 -1.08 -7.34
C ILE A 547 20.02 0.18 -6.76
N PRO A 548 21.32 0.18 -6.47
CA PRO A 548 22.00 1.38 -5.97
C PRO A 548 21.98 2.50 -7.00
N GLU A 549 21.84 3.74 -6.54
CA GLU A 549 21.98 4.95 -7.37
C GLU A 549 23.42 5.12 -7.87
N ASP A 550 24.38 4.88 -6.97
CA ASP A 550 25.78 4.89 -7.31
C ASP A 550 26.15 3.63 -8.12
N LYS A 551 26.49 3.85 -9.40
CA LYS A 551 26.91 2.81 -10.35
C LYS A 551 28.17 2.09 -9.91
N ALA A 552 29.05 2.72 -9.12
CA ALA A 552 30.23 2.04 -8.59
C ALA A 552 29.86 0.98 -7.55
N SER A 553 28.77 1.21 -6.81
CA SER A 553 28.21 0.31 -5.81
C SER A 553 27.34 -0.81 -6.41
N PHE A 554 27.11 -0.80 -7.73
CA PHE A 554 26.33 -1.83 -8.43
C PHE A 554 27.09 -3.16 -8.53
N ASP A 555 26.54 -4.19 -7.88
CA ASP A 555 27.06 -5.55 -7.88
C ASP A 555 26.12 -6.54 -8.59
N LEU A 556 26.50 -6.88 -9.83
CA LEU A 556 25.82 -7.88 -10.66
C LEU A 556 25.73 -9.25 -9.98
N GLN A 557 26.76 -9.68 -9.24
CA GLN A 557 26.76 -10.99 -8.61
C GLN A 557 25.72 -11.04 -7.48
N SER A 558 25.63 -9.97 -6.68
CA SER A 558 24.62 -9.85 -5.62
C SER A 558 23.20 -9.87 -6.18
N ILE A 559 22.95 -9.12 -7.27
CA ILE A 559 21.63 -9.08 -7.92
C ILE A 559 21.24 -10.45 -8.47
N CYS A 560 22.13 -11.11 -9.22
CA CYS A 560 21.87 -12.47 -9.72
C CYS A 560 21.61 -13.47 -8.59
N ASN A 561 22.37 -13.39 -7.49
CA ASN A 561 22.18 -14.29 -6.36
C ASN A 561 20.83 -14.10 -5.70
N SER A 562 20.43 -12.84 -5.44
CA SER A 562 19.11 -12.53 -4.88
C SER A 562 17.99 -13.00 -5.82
N LEU A 563 18.09 -12.67 -7.10
CA LEU A 563 17.09 -13.04 -8.11
C LEU A 563 16.94 -14.57 -8.21
N ASN A 564 18.06 -15.31 -8.23
CA ASN A 564 18.02 -16.77 -8.28
C ASN A 564 17.43 -17.37 -7.00
N PHE A 565 17.74 -16.81 -5.84
CA PHE A 565 17.15 -17.23 -4.57
C PHE A 565 15.63 -17.01 -4.58
N ASP A 566 15.18 -15.81 -4.93
CA ASP A 566 13.75 -15.45 -4.93
C ASP A 566 12.98 -16.27 -5.98
N MET A 567 13.53 -16.45 -7.18
CA MET A 567 12.94 -17.34 -8.19
C MET A 567 12.91 -18.79 -7.74
N SER A 568 13.95 -19.26 -7.05
CA SER A 568 13.96 -20.62 -6.51
C SER A 568 12.86 -20.79 -5.47
N LEU A 569 12.68 -19.82 -4.57
CA LEU A 569 11.63 -19.81 -3.56
C LEU A 569 10.24 -19.78 -4.22
N ALA A 570 10.06 -18.92 -5.23
CA ALA A 570 8.82 -18.82 -6.00
C ALA A 570 8.46 -20.13 -6.72
N ASN A 571 9.45 -20.84 -7.25
CA ASN A 571 9.27 -22.09 -8.00
C ASN A 571 9.19 -23.35 -7.11
N GLN A 572 9.38 -23.22 -5.79
CA GLN A 572 9.20 -24.36 -4.89
C GLN A 572 7.74 -24.82 -4.94
N LYS A 573 7.55 -26.10 -5.30
CA LYS A 573 6.31 -26.82 -5.03
C LYS A 573 6.32 -27.15 -3.54
N TRP A 574 5.59 -26.36 -2.77
CA TRP A 574 5.43 -26.59 -1.34
C TRP A 574 4.64 -27.88 -1.13
N LEU A 575 5.35 -28.98 -0.86
CA LEU A 575 4.73 -30.28 -0.58
C LEU A 575 3.87 -30.20 0.69
N GLU A 576 2.82 -31.02 0.73
CA GLU A 576 2.01 -31.19 1.93
C GLU A 576 2.87 -31.82 3.03
N THR A 577 3.29 -31.03 4.02
CA THR A 577 3.45 -31.60 5.36
C THR A 577 2.04 -31.75 5.91
N ILE A 578 1.53 -32.98 5.80
CA ILE A 578 0.30 -33.49 6.43
C ILE A 578 0.38 -33.30 7.94
#